data_AF-L7W279-F1
#
_entry.id   AF-L7W279-F1
#
_cell.length_a   1.000
_cell.length_b   1.000
_cell.length_c   1.000
_cell.angle_alpha   90.00
_cell.angle_beta   90.00
_cell.angle_gamma   90.00
#
_symmetry.space_group_name_H-M   'P 1'
#
loop_
_entity.id
_entity.type
_entity.pdbx_description
1 polymer ?
#
loop_
_entity_poly.entity_id
_entity_poly.type
_entity_poly.pdbx_seq_one_letter_code
_entity_poly.pdbx_strand_id
1 'polypeptide(L)'
;MTLNTRAHIYTPIPPRPIFDHMLAVVSTGFGRTPITESEQAGVKKTYPSGWKATPEVSSLSTTINQGLPCILQVEWGEDGHVDWLAEDREPDEPVRLEDIYCVAVWFDTAYGYSGPNQGGCSDLHAWLLTRLGEFLDGLPMPVEWKWMNEFTGEWHSVDEVSVLGDPVRGSLVPSRTA
;
A
#
# COMPACT_ATOMS: atom_id res chain seq x y z
N MET A 1 9.22 12.70 9.01
CA MET A 1 8.14 12.88 8.02
C MET A 1 8.29 11.75 7.02
N THR A 2 7.18 11.15 6.62
CA THR A 2 7.15 9.95 5.77
C THR A 2 6.27 10.21 4.55
N LEU A 3 6.51 9.45 3.49
CA LEU A 3 5.62 9.30 2.35
C LEU A 3 4.75 8.09 2.65
N ASN A 4 3.44 8.24 2.58
CA ASN A 4 2.46 7.17 2.73
C ASN A 4 1.60 7.07 1.47
N THR A 5 1.84 6.03 0.68
CA THR A 5 1.03 5.75 -0.52
C THR A 5 0.07 4.61 -0.25
N ARG A 6 -1.20 4.82 -0.63
CA ARG A 6 -2.30 3.88 -0.43
C ARG A 6 -2.81 3.40 -1.78
N ALA A 7 -3.06 2.10 -1.92
CA ALA A 7 -3.77 1.51 -3.04
C ALA A 7 -5.04 0.82 -2.53
N HIS A 8 -6.18 1.15 -3.15
CA HIS A 8 -7.48 0.56 -2.85
C HIS A 8 -7.86 -0.41 -3.96
N ILE A 9 -8.22 -1.63 -3.56
CA ILE A 9 -8.66 -2.70 -4.46
C ILE A 9 -10.15 -2.92 -4.22
N TYR A 10 -10.94 -2.70 -5.25
CA TYR A 10 -12.41 -2.74 -5.20
C TYR A 10 -12.98 -4.13 -5.49
N THR A 11 -12.14 -5.00 -6.05
CA THR A 11 -12.51 -6.38 -6.35
C THR A 11 -12.23 -7.29 -5.14
N PRO A 12 -13.18 -8.11 -4.69
CA PRO A 12 -12.95 -9.03 -3.58
C PRO A 12 -11.90 -10.07 -3.94
N ILE A 13 -10.72 -9.96 -3.33
CA ILE A 13 -9.62 -10.92 -3.49
C ILE A 13 -8.98 -11.23 -2.13
N PRO A 14 -8.41 -12.44 -1.93
CA PRO A 14 -7.75 -12.77 -0.68
C PRO A 14 -6.58 -11.81 -0.37
N PRO A 15 -6.50 -11.21 0.83
CA PRO A 15 -5.47 -10.22 1.18
C PRO A 15 -4.08 -10.85 1.34
N ARG A 16 -4.02 -12.12 1.79
CA ARG A 16 -2.77 -12.81 2.12
C ARG A 16 -1.82 -12.96 0.90
N PRO A 17 -2.28 -13.43 -0.28
CA PRO A 17 -1.45 -13.44 -1.49
C PRO A 17 -0.85 -12.08 -1.87
N ILE A 18 -1.59 -10.98 -1.70
CA ILE A 18 -1.09 -9.63 -1.97
C ILE A 18 0.05 -9.31 -1.00
N PHE A 19 -0.18 -9.54 0.30
CA PHE A 19 0.83 -9.30 1.32
C PHE A 19 2.09 -10.14 1.08
N ASP A 20 1.96 -11.44 0.83
CA ASP A 20 3.12 -12.31 0.61
C ASP A 20 3.91 -11.90 -0.65
N HIS A 21 3.22 -11.53 -1.74
CA HIS A 21 3.87 -11.02 -2.94
C HIS A 21 4.61 -9.72 -2.68
N MET A 22 3.93 -8.72 -2.11
CA MET A 22 4.53 -7.43 -1.84
C MET A 22 5.63 -7.51 -0.79
N LEU A 23 5.53 -8.42 0.18
CA LEU A 23 6.59 -8.71 1.14
C LEU A 23 7.85 -9.20 0.41
N ALA A 24 7.70 -10.14 -0.54
CA ALA A 24 8.83 -10.59 -1.34
C ALA A 24 9.46 -9.45 -2.17
N VAL A 25 8.62 -8.55 -2.72
CA VAL A 25 9.06 -7.37 -3.47
C VAL A 25 9.87 -6.41 -2.58
N VAL A 26 9.33 -5.95 -1.45
CA VAL A 26 10.00 -4.98 -0.56
C VAL A 26 11.27 -5.54 0.09
N SER A 27 11.41 -6.87 0.07
CA SER A 27 12.56 -7.60 0.62
C SER A 27 13.60 -7.95 -0.44
N THR A 28 13.34 -7.62 -1.71
CA THR A 28 14.27 -7.87 -2.80
C THR A 28 15.58 -7.12 -2.56
N GLY A 29 16.71 -7.82 -2.69
CA GLY A 29 18.03 -7.26 -2.44
C GLY A 29 18.42 -7.20 -0.96
N PHE A 30 17.52 -7.56 -0.03
CA PHE A 30 17.83 -7.64 1.39
C PHE A 30 18.24 -9.07 1.78
N GLY A 31 19.41 -9.20 2.39
CA GLY A 31 19.96 -10.49 2.83
C GLY A 31 19.32 -11.07 4.09
N ARG A 32 18.15 -10.59 4.50
CA ARG A 32 17.43 -11.05 5.70
C ARG A 32 15.99 -11.39 5.34
N THR A 33 15.52 -12.52 5.87
CA THR A 33 14.10 -12.86 5.83
C THR A 33 13.35 -11.84 6.71
N PRO A 34 12.38 -11.10 6.16
CA PRO A 34 11.53 -10.22 6.94
C PRO A 34 10.74 -11.02 7.97
N ILE A 35 10.36 -10.36 9.05
CA ILE A 35 9.49 -10.95 10.05
C ILE A 35 8.11 -10.32 9.86
N THR A 36 7.11 -11.10 9.49
CA THR A 36 5.71 -10.65 9.59
C THR A 36 5.41 -10.45 11.07
N GLU A 37 5.15 -9.22 11.53
CA GLU A 37 5.06 -8.96 12.98
C GLU A 37 3.62 -8.82 13.50
N SER A 38 2.63 -8.51 12.65
CA SER A 38 1.25 -8.41 13.15
C SER A 38 0.23 -8.94 12.14
N GLU A 39 -0.38 -10.07 12.50
CA GLU A 39 -1.71 -10.43 12.04
C GLU A 39 -2.69 -9.94 13.10
N GLN A 40 -3.37 -8.85 12.81
CA GLN A 40 -4.43 -8.31 13.66
C GLN A 40 -5.75 -8.68 13.01
N ALA A 41 -6.59 -9.47 13.69
CA ALA A 41 -7.93 -9.81 13.24
C ALA A 41 -8.96 -8.98 14.03
N GLY A 42 -9.95 -8.41 13.35
CA GLY A 42 -11.08 -7.73 13.97
C GLY A 42 -10.70 -6.59 14.93
N VAL A 43 -9.68 -5.79 14.60
CA VAL A 43 -9.23 -4.72 15.51
C VAL A 43 -9.92 -3.40 15.17
N LYS A 44 -10.53 -2.79 16.18
CA LYS A 44 -10.90 -1.36 16.14
C LYS A 44 -9.63 -0.51 16.14
N LYS A 45 -9.06 -0.22 14.97
CA LYS A 45 -7.94 0.71 14.86
C LYS A 45 -8.41 2.10 15.26
N THR A 46 -7.78 2.66 16.29
CA THR A 46 -7.96 4.05 16.68
C THR A 46 -6.70 4.81 16.27
N TYR A 47 -6.82 5.72 15.30
CA TYR A 47 -5.69 6.49 14.79
C TYR A 47 -5.30 7.63 15.74
N PRO A 48 -4.08 8.20 15.65
CA PRO A 48 -3.66 9.34 16.50
C PRO A 48 -4.59 10.56 16.44
N SER A 49 -5.37 10.66 15.37
CA SER A 49 -6.47 11.62 15.17
C SER A 49 -7.70 11.36 16.05
N GLY A 50 -7.81 10.18 16.69
CA GLY A 50 -8.95 9.73 17.49
C GLY A 50 -9.99 8.89 16.73
N TRP A 51 -9.78 8.63 15.43
CA TRP A 51 -10.76 8.00 14.54
C TRP A 51 -10.75 6.47 14.58
N LYS A 52 -11.92 5.85 14.37
CA LYS A 52 -12.11 4.40 14.42
C LYS A 52 -12.46 3.85 13.04
N ALA A 53 -11.70 2.87 12.56
CA ALA A 53 -12.11 2.10 11.38
C ALA A 53 -13.44 1.35 11.65
N THR A 54 -14.39 1.45 10.73
CA THR A 54 -15.67 0.73 10.77
C THR A 54 -15.98 0.14 9.38
N PRO A 55 -16.17 -1.18 9.22
CA PRO A 55 -16.15 -2.22 10.26
C PRO A 55 -14.75 -2.44 10.87
N GLU A 56 -14.66 -3.35 11.85
CA GLU A 56 -13.37 -3.78 12.37
C GLU A 56 -12.49 -4.28 11.22
N VAL A 57 -11.27 -3.76 11.15
CA VAL A 57 -10.32 -4.10 10.09
C VAL A 57 -9.37 -5.15 10.58
N SER A 58 -9.12 -6.12 9.72
CA SER A 58 -8.01 -7.03 9.85
C SER A 58 -6.82 -6.51 9.06
N SER A 59 -5.60 -6.79 9.51
CA SER A 59 -4.40 -6.33 8.81
C SER A 59 -3.21 -7.26 8.97
N LEU A 60 -2.37 -7.27 7.94
CA LEU A 60 -1.02 -7.84 7.92
C LEU A 60 -0.03 -6.69 7.77
N SER A 61 0.96 -6.58 8.65
CA SER A 61 1.96 -5.51 8.58
C SER A 61 3.38 -6.00 8.86
N THR A 62 4.35 -5.38 8.18
CA THR A 62 5.74 -5.34 8.63
C THR A 62 5.92 -4.27 9.71
N THR A 63 7.08 -4.22 10.35
CA THR A 63 7.38 -3.21 11.36
C THR A 63 8.70 -2.49 11.12
N ILE A 64 8.84 -1.37 11.81
CA ILE A 64 10.07 -0.59 11.82
C ILE A 64 11.25 -1.43 12.30
N ASN A 65 12.47 -1.03 11.92
CA ASN A 65 13.74 -1.67 12.31
C ASN A 65 13.99 -3.09 11.74
N GLN A 66 13.16 -3.57 10.81
CA GLN A 66 13.46 -4.80 10.06
C GLN A 66 14.51 -4.62 8.96
N GLY A 67 14.91 -3.37 8.69
CA GLY A 67 15.80 -3.00 7.60
C GLY A 67 15.11 -2.94 6.24
N LEU A 68 13.78 -3.08 6.19
CA LEU A 68 12.98 -2.88 4.98
C LEU A 68 12.94 -1.40 4.57
N PRO A 69 12.77 -1.11 3.28
CA PRO A 69 12.74 0.27 2.77
C PRO A 69 11.44 1.01 3.10
N CYS A 70 10.38 0.26 3.42
CA CYS A 70 9.07 0.76 3.80
C CYS A 70 8.43 -0.15 4.85
N ILE A 71 7.45 0.38 5.58
CA ILE A 71 6.42 -0.43 6.22
C ILE A 71 5.46 -0.84 5.10
N LEU A 72 5.17 -2.14 5.02
CA LEU A 72 4.13 -2.71 4.18
C LEU A 72 2.97 -3.09 5.09
N GLN A 73 1.77 -2.60 4.79
CA GLN A 73 0.56 -2.97 5.50
C GLN A 73 -0.56 -3.28 4.51
N VAL A 74 -1.26 -4.39 4.72
CA VAL A 74 -2.43 -4.81 3.94
C VAL A 74 -3.61 -4.90 4.89
N GLU A 75 -4.72 -4.27 4.55
CA GLU A 75 -5.91 -4.18 5.40
C GLU A 75 -7.16 -4.63 4.64
N TRP A 76 -8.09 -5.25 5.35
CA TRP A 76 -9.37 -5.70 4.80
C TRP A 76 -10.45 -5.74 5.88
N GLY A 77 -11.70 -5.68 5.46
CA GLY A 77 -12.87 -5.86 6.32
C GLY A 77 -13.28 -7.32 6.37
N GLU A 78 -13.79 -7.79 7.51
CA GLU A 78 -14.22 -9.18 7.66
C GLU A 78 -15.42 -9.56 6.78
N ASP A 79 -16.25 -8.57 6.42
CA ASP A 79 -17.38 -8.71 5.49
C ASP A 79 -16.97 -8.51 4.01
N GLY A 80 -15.67 -8.33 3.74
CA GLY A 80 -15.14 -8.13 2.40
C GLY A 80 -15.22 -6.69 1.90
N HIS A 81 -15.65 -5.73 2.72
CA HIS A 81 -15.68 -4.31 2.39
C HIS A 81 -15.05 -3.47 3.50
N VAL A 82 -14.44 -2.37 3.11
CA VAL A 82 -13.88 -1.38 4.03
C VAL A 82 -14.31 0.00 3.57
N ASP A 83 -14.99 0.71 4.47
CA ASP A 83 -15.37 2.11 4.31
C ASP A 83 -14.38 2.95 5.11
N TRP A 84 -13.39 3.54 4.42
CA TRP A 84 -12.36 4.34 5.07
C TRP A 84 -12.66 5.83 5.12
N LEU A 85 -13.71 6.29 4.45
CA LEU A 85 -14.01 7.71 4.41
C LEU A 85 -14.56 8.27 5.72
N ALA A 86 -14.59 7.51 6.81
CA ALA A 86 -14.74 8.11 8.13
C ALA A 86 -13.63 9.14 8.47
N GLU A 87 -12.51 9.20 7.73
CA GLU A 87 -11.43 10.18 7.98
C GLU A 87 -11.84 11.65 7.69
N ASP A 88 -12.68 11.92 6.68
CA ASP A 88 -13.02 13.29 6.23
C ASP A 88 -14.52 13.54 6.00
N ARG A 89 -15.36 12.53 6.23
CA ARG A 89 -16.79 12.60 5.95
C ARG A 89 -17.56 13.07 7.17
N GLU A 90 -18.33 14.15 7.02
CA GLU A 90 -19.28 14.58 8.04
C GLU A 90 -20.31 13.47 8.29
N PRO A 91 -20.85 13.30 9.52
CA PRO A 91 -21.71 12.18 9.89
C PRO A 91 -22.95 11.96 9.02
N ASP A 92 -23.35 12.97 8.24
CA ASP A 92 -24.51 13.02 7.37
C ASP A 92 -24.19 13.08 5.87
N GLU A 93 -22.91 13.23 5.47
CA GLU A 93 -22.53 13.10 4.08
C GLU A 93 -22.78 11.64 3.63
N PRO A 94 -23.22 11.34 2.40
CA PRO A 94 -23.43 9.96 1.94
C PRO A 94 -22.11 9.22 1.65
N VAL A 95 -22.08 7.90 1.87
CA VAL A 95 -20.95 7.05 1.45
C VAL A 95 -20.96 7.09 -0.07
N ARG A 96 -19.85 7.46 -0.71
CA ARG A 96 -19.76 7.25 -2.16
C ARG A 96 -19.27 5.84 -2.39
N LEU A 97 -19.88 5.14 -3.35
CA LEU A 97 -19.52 3.75 -3.65
C LEU A 97 -18.04 3.61 -4.05
N GLU A 98 -17.47 4.67 -4.63
CA GLU A 98 -16.05 4.79 -4.98
C GLU A 98 -15.10 4.80 -3.76
N ASP A 99 -15.64 4.93 -2.56
CA ASP A 99 -14.89 4.93 -1.30
C ASP A 99 -14.95 3.59 -0.56
N ILE A 100 -15.78 2.66 -1.06
CA ILE A 100 -15.91 1.31 -0.52
C ILE A 100 -15.02 0.38 -1.33
N TYR A 101 -13.97 -0.14 -0.69
CA TYR A 101 -13.04 -1.08 -1.31
C TYR A 101 -12.93 -2.36 -0.48
N CYS A 102 -12.35 -3.41 -1.05
CA CYS A 102 -12.23 -4.71 -0.37
C CYS A 102 -10.90 -4.83 0.39
N VAL A 103 -9.82 -4.30 -0.18
CA VAL A 103 -8.47 -4.36 0.38
C VAL A 103 -7.76 -3.02 0.20
N ALA A 104 -7.06 -2.55 1.24
CA ALA A 104 -6.06 -1.49 1.11
C ALA A 104 -4.64 -2.03 1.25
N VAL A 105 -3.73 -1.50 0.45
CA VAL A 105 -2.29 -1.75 0.51
C VAL A 105 -1.59 -0.42 0.78
N TRP A 106 -0.72 -0.41 1.78
CA TRP A 106 -0.04 0.77 2.27
C TRP A 106 1.47 0.59 2.17
N PHE A 107 2.15 1.63 1.70
CA PHE A 107 3.60 1.77 1.73
C PHE A 107 3.94 3.03 2.50
N ASP A 108 4.65 2.90 3.63
CA ASP A 108 5.10 4.04 4.44
C ASP A 108 6.64 4.05 4.53
N THR A 109 7.27 5.08 3.95
CA THR A 109 8.73 5.24 3.88
C THR A 109 9.15 6.63 4.37
N ALA A 110 10.28 6.73 5.07
CA ALA A 110 10.85 8.03 5.44
C ALA A 110 11.21 8.88 4.21
N TYR A 111 10.90 10.18 4.22
CA TYR A 111 11.25 11.08 3.10
C TYR A 111 12.75 11.14 2.80
N GLY A 112 13.61 10.86 3.79
CA GLY A 112 15.06 10.77 3.60
C GLY A 112 15.56 9.47 2.98
N TYR A 113 14.67 8.58 2.53
CA TYR A 113 15.04 7.34 1.85
C TYR A 113 15.85 7.62 0.58
N SER A 114 16.92 6.84 0.39
CA SER A 114 17.72 6.80 -0.83
C SER A 114 17.94 5.35 -1.22
N GLY A 115 17.43 4.96 -2.38
CA GLY A 115 17.54 3.62 -2.92
C GLY A 115 18.86 3.34 -3.65
N PRO A 116 19.08 2.08 -4.07
CA PRO A 116 20.32 1.66 -4.73
C PRO A 116 20.54 2.32 -6.10
N ASN A 117 19.48 2.81 -6.76
CA ASN A 117 19.54 3.46 -8.06
C ASN A 117 19.41 4.99 -7.97
N GLN A 118 19.82 5.58 -6.84
CA GLN A 118 19.72 7.02 -6.57
C GLN A 118 18.28 7.55 -6.60
N GLY A 119 17.29 6.66 -6.44
CA GLY A 119 15.88 7.03 -6.30
C GLY A 119 15.54 7.47 -4.89
N GLY A 120 14.62 8.43 -4.78
CA GLY A 120 14.03 8.85 -3.51
C GLY A 120 12.83 7.99 -3.08
N CYS A 121 12.15 8.41 -2.02
CA CYS A 121 10.93 7.74 -1.53
C CYS A 121 9.82 7.69 -2.60
N SER A 122 9.59 8.78 -3.34
CA SER A 122 8.56 8.81 -4.39
C SER A 122 8.88 7.84 -5.54
N ASP A 123 10.15 7.72 -5.92
CA ASP A 123 10.60 6.75 -6.92
C ASP A 123 10.34 5.31 -6.42
N LEU A 124 10.71 5.01 -5.16
CA LEU A 124 10.43 3.71 -4.54
C LEU A 124 8.93 3.38 -4.57
N HIS A 125 8.07 4.32 -4.19
CA HIS A 125 6.64 4.10 -4.17
C HIS A 125 6.07 3.88 -5.58
N ALA A 126 6.58 4.62 -6.58
CA ALA A 126 6.24 4.38 -7.97
C ALA A 126 6.62 2.96 -8.42
N TRP A 127 7.81 2.48 -8.02
CA TRP A 127 8.22 1.11 -8.28
C TRP A 127 7.32 0.08 -7.58
N LEU A 128 6.99 0.29 -6.30
CA LEU A 128 6.13 -0.62 -5.53
C LEU A 128 4.70 -0.70 -6.09
N LEU A 129 4.12 0.42 -6.49
CA LEU A 129 2.82 0.46 -7.17
C LEU A 129 2.87 -0.27 -8.52
N THR A 130 3.96 -0.12 -9.28
CA THR A 130 4.15 -0.86 -10.53
C THR A 130 4.17 -2.37 -10.28
N ARG A 131 4.88 -2.83 -9.24
CA ARG A 131 4.96 -4.25 -8.87
C ARG A 131 3.61 -4.79 -8.38
N LEU A 132 2.87 -3.99 -7.60
CA LEU A 132 1.51 -4.34 -7.20
C LEU A 132 0.59 -4.49 -8.41
N GLY A 133 0.62 -3.53 -9.34
CA GLY A 133 -0.15 -3.58 -10.58
C GLY A 133 0.13 -4.82 -11.41
N GLU A 134 1.39 -5.13 -11.66
CA GLU A 134 1.80 -6.35 -12.39
C GLU A 134 1.30 -7.64 -11.71
N PHE A 135 1.28 -7.69 -10.38
CA PHE A 135 0.73 -8.82 -9.65
C PHE A 135 -0.78 -8.95 -9.83
N LEU A 136 -1.51 -7.84 -9.70
CA LEU A 136 -2.98 -7.81 -9.85
C LEU A 136 -3.41 -8.13 -11.28
N ASP A 137 -2.69 -7.60 -12.29
CA ASP A 137 -2.92 -7.87 -13.71
C ASP A 137 -2.64 -9.34 -14.07
N GLY A 138 -1.78 -10.02 -13.30
CA GLY A 138 -1.47 -11.44 -13.46
C GLY A 138 -2.51 -12.41 -12.86
N LEU A 139 -3.51 -11.91 -12.14
CA LEU A 139 -4.56 -12.74 -11.55
C LEU A 139 -5.51 -13.28 -12.63
N PRO A 140 -6.17 -14.43 -12.40
CA PRO A 140 -7.06 -15.07 -13.39
C PRO A 140 -8.39 -14.31 -13.63
N MET A 141 -8.57 -13.16 -12.99
CA MET A 141 -9.74 -12.30 -13.08
C MET A 141 -9.31 -10.84 -13.12
N PRO A 142 -10.06 -9.96 -13.81
CA PRO A 142 -9.78 -8.53 -13.77
C PRO A 142 -9.95 -8.00 -12.35
N VAL A 143 -9.01 -7.15 -11.93
CA VAL A 143 -9.04 -6.48 -10.63
C VAL A 143 -9.15 -4.98 -10.85
N GLU A 144 -10.20 -4.39 -10.33
CA GLU A 144 -10.34 -2.94 -10.23
C GLU A 144 -9.61 -2.42 -9.00
N TRP A 145 -8.70 -1.47 -9.21
CA TRP A 145 -7.96 -0.82 -8.14
C TRP A 145 -7.50 0.59 -8.55
N LYS A 146 -7.24 1.43 -7.55
CA LYS A 146 -6.71 2.79 -7.69
C LYS A 146 -5.67 3.06 -6.60
N TRP A 147 -4.85 4.09 -6.77
CA TRP A 147 -3.92 4.53 -5.73
C TRP A 147 -4.06 6.03 -5.46
N MET A 148 -3.79 6.43 -4.22
CA MET A 148 -3.87 7.82 -3.79
C MET A 148 -2.50 8.47 -3.76
N ASN A 149 -2.39 9.63 -4.39
CA ASN A 149 -1.24 10.50 -4.27
C ASN A 149 -1.33 11.31 -2.96
N GLU A 150 -0.47 11.03 -2.00
CA GLU A 150 -0.48 11.72 -0.70
C GLU A 150 -0.26 13.24 -0.82
N PHE A 151 0.46 13.70 -1.85
CA PHE A 151 0.77 15.12 -2.02
C PHE A 151 -0.44 15.94 -2.47
N THR A 152 -1.36 15.33 -3.23
CA THR A 152 -2.52 16.01 -3.82
C THR A 152 -3.86 15.52 -3.26
N GLY A 153 -3.88 14.33 -2.66
CA GLY A 153 -5.10 13.60 -2.29
C GLY A 153 -5.82 12.97 -3.49
N GLU A 154 -5.29 13.10 -4.70
CA GLU A 154 -5.95 12.60 -5.91
C GLU A 154 -5.80 11.08 -6.06
N TRP A 155 -6.88 10.45 -6.55
CA TRP A 155 -6.91 9.03 -6.87
C TRP A 155 -6.59 8.82 -8.35
N HIS A 156 -5.60 7.97 -8.60
CA HIS A 156 -5.06 7.68 -9.92
C HIS A 156 -5.25 6.21 -10.31
N SER A 157 -5.27 5.99 -11.62
CA SER A 157 -5.23 4.66 -12.21
C SER A 157 -3.80 4.08 -12.24
N VAL A 158 -3.68 2.78 -12.52
CA VAL A 158 -2.40 2.06 -12.60
C VAL A 158 -1.42 2.67 -13.62
N ASP A 159 -1.92 3.23 -14.73
CA ASP A 159 -1.08 3.75 -15.81
C ASP A 159 -0.43 5.10 -15.46
N GLU A 160 -0.86 5.73 -14.37
CA GLU A 160 -0.45 7.08 -13.98
C GLU A 160 0.63 7.09 -12.91
N VAL A 161 1.21 5.95 -12.54
CA VAL A 161 2.23 5.84 -11.48
C VAL A 161 3.46 6.74 -11.71
N SER A 162 3.76 7.09 -12.97
CA SER A 162 4.84 8.02 -13.33
C SER A 162 4.66 9.45 -12.80
N VAL A 163 3.44 9.85 -12.39
CA VAL A 163 3.21 11.15 -11.76
C VAL A 163 3.77 11.21 -10.33
N LEU A 164 3.98 10.06 -9.69
CA LEU A 164 4.56 9.97 -8.36
C LEU A 164 6.09 10.02 -8.40
N GLY A 165 6.71 9.28 -9.32
CA GLY A 165 8.16 9.18 -9.45
C GLY A 165 8.60 8.25 -10.58
N ASP A 166 9.89 8.00 -10.68
CA ASP A 166 10.48 7.11 -11.68
C ASP A 166 10.62 5.67 -11.11
N PRO A 167 9.80 4.70 -11.57
CA PRO A 167 9.85 3.33 -11.06
C PRO A 167 11.18 2.63 -11.36
N VAL A 168 11.94 3.04 -12.39
CA VAL A 168 13.26 2.46 -12.69
C VAL A 168 14.26 2.89 -11.62
N ARG A 169 14.25 4.16 -11.23
CA ARG A 169 15.09 4.69 -10.13
C ARG A 169 14.66 4.19 -8.76
N GLY A 170 13.38 3.86 -8.60
CA GLY A 170 12.82 3.29 -7.37
C GLY A 170 13.14 1.82 -7.14
N SER A 171 13.58 1.10 -8.17
CA SER A 171 13.84 -0.33 -8.09
C SER A 171 14.83 -0.68 -6.98
N LEU A 172 14.49 -1.69 -6.17
CA LEU A 172 15.39 -2.27 -5.17
C LEU A 172 16.46 -3.18 -5.79
N VAL A 173 16.31 -3.54 -7.07
CA VAL A 173 17.33 -4.25 -7.83
C VAL A 173 18.29 -3.22 -8.41
N PRO A 174 19.61 -3.28 -8.09
CA PRO A 174 20.59 -2.38 -8.67
C PRO A 174 20.58 -2.46 -10.19
N SER A 175 20.46 -1.32 -10.86
CA SER A 175 20.69 -1.23 -12.31
C SER A 175 22.12 -1.67 -12.58
N ARG A 176 22.32 -2.68 -13.42
CA ARG A 176 23.67 -3.02 -13.88
C ARG A 176 24.21 -1.79 -14.60
N THR A 177 25.20 -1.14 -14.02
CA THR A 177 26.01 -0.15 -14.75
C THR A 177 26.63 -0.86 -15.93
N ALA A 178 26.24 -0.47 -17.14
CA ALA A 178 26.91 -0.84 -18.38
C ALA A 178 28.30 -0.18 -18.44
#